data_AF-A0A800C5J7-F1
#
_entry.id   AF-A0A800C5J7-F1
#
_cell.length_a   1.000
_cell.length_b   1.000
_cell.length_c   1.000
_cell.angle_alpha   90.00
_cell.angle_beta   90.00
_cell.angle_gamma   90.00
#
_symmetry.space_group_name_H-M   'P 1'
#
loop_
_entity.id
_entity.type
_entity.pdbx_description
1 polymer ?
#
loop_
_entity_poly.entity_id
_entity_poly.type
_entity_poly.pdbx_seq_one_letter_code
_entity_poly.pdbx_strand_id
1 'polypeptide(L)'
;MDENTWKHGFVRPKGSDFVRDDGKRMFFWGGHENHIPPKAYADMYAEAYPAAGINVMRHLGHSGMVKNPETGEIDPTWLDRFHYLIYKLGQNGVYFMMSHTYQYLGEKTGARGGMYDYSKGKLPDTDYLLLIFTDPKVRTVQKKF
;
A
#
# COMPACT_ATOMS: atom_id res chain seq x y z
N MET A 1 7.65 7.90 17.41
CA MET A 1 7.20 6.79 16.54
C MET A 1 8.39 5.84 16.36
N ASP A 2 8.17 4.55 16.11
CA ASP A 2 9.29 3.64 15.81
C ASP A 2 10.02 4.15 14.56
N GLU A 3 11.34 4.03 14.52
CA GLU A 3 12.10 4.36 13.32
C GLU A 3 12.09 3.16 12.36
N ASN A 4 11.89 3.43 11.07
CA ASN A 4 12.18 2.49 9.99
C ASN A 4 11.45 1.13 10.05
N THR A 5 10.33 1.02 9.35
CA THR A 5 9.45 -0.16 9.38
C THR A 5 10.13 -1.45 8.93
N TRP A 6 11.10 -1.41 8.00
CA TRP A 6 11.75 -2.63 7.51
C TRP A 6 12.61 -3.34 8.58
N LYS A 7 13.01 -2.65 9.65
CA LYS A 7 13.80 -3.26 10.75
C LYS A 7 12.94 -4.19 11.60
N HIS A 8 11.64 -3.94 11.58
CA HIS A 8 10.64 -4.61 12.39
C HIS A 8 9.84 -5.65 11.60
N GLY A 9 10.08 -5.71 10.29
CA GLY A 9 9.45 -6.65 9.39
C GLY A 9 7.97 -6.36 9.13
N PHE A 10 7.29 -7.39 8.62
CA PHE A 10 5.88 -7.33 8.27
C PHE A 10 5.01 -7.36 9.52
N VAL A 11 3.79 -6.84 9.38
CA VAL A 11 2.73 -6.99 10.38
C VAL A 11 1.73 -8.02 9.88
N ARG A 12 1.37 -8.98 10.73
CA ARG A 12 0.38 -10.02 10.41
C ARG A 12 -0.72 -10.07 11.46
N PRO A 13 -1.95 -10.45 11.09
CA PRO A 13 -2.98 -10.73 12.08
C PRO A 13 -2.58 -11.94 12.93
N LYS A 14 -2.83 -11.88 14.24
CA LYS A 14 -2.69 -12.97 15.21
C LYS A 14 -3.84 -12.89 16.21
N GLY A 15 -4.86 -13.72 16.01
CA GLY A 15 -6.11 -13.61 16.77
C GLY A 15 -6.81 -12.28 16.48
N SER A 16 -7.12 -11.51 17.51
CA SER A 16 -7.72 -10.17 17.40
C SER A 16 -6.71 -9.03 17.24
N ASP A 17 -5.41 -9.35 17.17
CA ASP A 17 -4.34 -8.38 17.18
C ASP A 17 -3.56 -8.34 15.86
N PHE A 18 -2.85 -7.23 15.64
CA PHE A 18 -1.81 -7.12 14.63
C PHE A 18 -0.44 -7.27 15.31
N VAL A 19 0.42 -8.11 14.77
CA VAL A 19 1.73 -8.44 15.37
C VAL A 19 2.83 -8.36 14.33
N ARG A 20 3.93 -7.69 14.66
CA ARG A 20 5.15 -7.60 13.85
C ARG A 20 5.94 -8.90 13.83
N ASP A 21 6.86 -9.02 12.88
CA ASP A 21 7.82 -10.13 12.83
C ASP A 21 8.65 -10.27 14.11
N ASP A 22 8.94 -9.16 14.80
CA ASP A 22 9.63 -9.16 16.09
C ASP A 22 8.73 -9.43 17.31
N GLY A 23 7.45 -9.80 17.08
CA GLY A 23 6.50 -10.18 18.12
C GLY A 23 5.81 -9.00 18.82
N LYS A 24 6.15 -7.75 18.50
CA LYS A 24 5.49 -6.57 19.08
C LYS A 24 4.07 -6.42 18.50
N ARG A 25 3.10 -6.25 19.40
CA ARG A 25 1.72 -5.88 19.04
C ARG A 25 1.68 -4.47 18.45
N MET A 26 0.87 -4.29 17.42
CA MET A 26 0.69 -3.02 16.70
C MET A 26 -0.75 -2.53 16.81
N PHE A 27 -0.88 -1.21 16.90
CA PHE A 27 -2.11 -0.48 16.66
C PHE A 27 -1.89 0.46 15.49
N PHE A 28 -2.90 0.62 14.64
CA PHE A 28 -2.80 1.45 13.46
C PHE A 28 -3.62 2.73 13.61
N TRP A 29 -2.99 3.86 13.32
CA TRP A 29 -3.61 5.16 13.22
C TRP A 29 -3.10 5.84 11.95
N GLY A 30 -4.01 6.26 11.08
CA GLY A 30 -3.60 6.74 9.77
C GLY A 30 -4.70 7.27 8.88
N GLY A 31 -4.27 7.68 7.69
CA GLY A 31 -5.12 8.23 6.65
C GLY A 31 -5.10 7.40 5.37
N HIS A 32 -5.77 7.93 4.34
CA HIS A 32 -5.72 7.38 2.99
C HIS A 32 -5.16 8.41 2.01
N GLU A 33 -4.48 7.92 0.98
CA GLU A 33 -4.03 8.71 -0.16
C GLU A 33 -4.55 8.06 -1.46
N ASN A 34 -5.13 8.89 -2.33
CA ASN A 34 -5.82 8.45 -3.54
C ASN A 34 -4.93 8.55 -4.79
N HIS A 35 -3.78 9.22 -4.68
CA HIS A 35 -2.90 9.46 -5.82
C HIS A 35 -1.46 9.08 -5.49
N ILE A 36 -0.67 8.80 -6.53
CA ILE A 36 0.78 8.69 -6.35
C ILE A 36 1.35 10.10 -6.40
N PRO A 37 1.86 10.64 -5.29
CA PRO A 37 2.32 12.00 -5.22
C PRO A 37 3.64 12.17 -5.99
N PRO A 38 3.98 13.40 -6.42
CA PRO A 38 5.36 13.77 -6.74
C PRO A 38 6.29 13.48 -5.55
N LYS A 39 7.58 13.23 -5.84
CA LYS A 39 8.58 12.89 -4.81
C LYS A 39 8.68 13.93 -3.68
N ALA A 40 8.59 15.22 -4.00
CA ALA A 40 8.64 16.29 -3.00
C ALA A 40 7.52 16.18 -1.95
N TYR A 41 6.33 15.72 -2.34
CA TYR A 41 5.24 15.47 -1.39
C TYR A 41 5.43 14.18 -0.61
N ALA A 42 6.08 13.16 -1.17
CA ALA A 42 6.49 11.99 -0.40
C ALA A 42 7.49 12.37 0.72
N ASP A 43 8.40 13.31 0.46
CA ASP A 43 9.29 13.87 1.48
C ASP A 43 8.49 14.61 2.56
N MET A 44 7.56 15.47 2.17
CA MET A 44 6.67 16.18 3.09
C MET A 44 5.82 15.23 3.94
N TYR A 45 5.22 14.18 3.35
CA TYR A 45 4.43 13.20 4.09
C TYR A 45 5.27 12.42 5.09
N ALA A 46 6.50 12.07 4.71
CA ALA A 46 7.42 11.34 5.58
C ALA A 46 7.85 12.15 6.81
N GLU A 47 7.80 13.49 6.74
CA GLU A 47 7.99 14.37 7.89
C GLU A 47 6.69 14.56 8.69
N ALA A 48 5.60 14.91 8.00
CA ALA A 48 4.35 15.31 8.63
C ALA A 48 3.60 14.16 9.31
N TYR A 49 3.58 12.97 8.70
CA TYR A 49 2.78 11.85 9.20
C TYR A 49 3.30 11.33 10.55
N PRO A 50 4.61 11.06 10.73
CA PRO A 50 5.14 10.69 12.03
C PRO A 50 4.92 11.77 13.09
N ALA A 51 5.08 13.06 12.72
CA ALA A 51 4.85 14.19 13.62
C ALA A 51 3.38 14.26 14.09
N ALA A 52 2.43 13.84 13.25
CA ALA A 52 1.02 13.73 13.57
C ALA A 52 0.63 12.39 14.26
N GLY A 53 1.58 11.49 14.52
CA GLY A 53 1.32 10.18 15.11
C GLY A 53 0.72 9.15 14.13
N ILE A 54 0.71 9.44 12.83
CA ILE A 54 0.25 8.52 11.77
C ILE A 54 1.32 7.44 11.52
N ASN A 55 0.98 6.18 11.81
CA ASN A 55 1.89 5.04 11.62
C ASN A 55 1.46 4.09 10.49
N VAL A 56 0.40 4.42 9.76
CA VAL A 56 0.03 3.72 8.54
C VAL A 56 -0.55 4.68 7.51
N MET A 57 -0.28 4.43 6.23
CA MET A 57 -0.95 5.07 5.12
C MET A 57 -1.62 4.02 4.24
N ARG A 58 -2.91 4.22 3.97
CA ARG A 58 -3.66 3.43 2.99
C ARG A 58 -3.53 4.06 1.60
N HIS A 59 -3.14 3.30 0.59
CA HIS A 59 -3.08 3.78 -0.79
C HIS A 59 -4.10 3.10 -1.70
N LEU A 60 -4.73 3.90 -2.57
CA LEU A 60 -5.77 3.49 -3.52
C LEU A 60 -5.44 3.77 -4.99
N GLY A 61 -4.46 4.62 -5.27
CA GLY A 61 -4.21 5.21 -6.58
C GLY A 61 -3.21 4.48 -7.49
N HIS A 62 -2.92 3.20 -7.25
CA HIS A 62 -1.88 2.48 -8.01
C HIS A 62 -2.25 2.23 -9.48
N SER A 63 -3.54 2.31 -9.84
CA SER A 63 -3.99 2.32 -11.24
C SER A 63 -3.39 3.48 -12.05
N GLY A 64 -3.01 4.58 -11.39
CA GLY A 64 -2.32 5.70 -12.02
C GLY A 64 -0.93 5.35 -12.57
N MET A 65 -0.36 4.18 -12.22
CA MET A 65 0.88 3.68 -12.83
C MET A 65 0.64 2.96 -14.16
N VAL A 66 -0.59 2.57 -14.50
CA VAL A 66 -0.87 1.83 -15.73
C VAL A 66 -0.88 2.80 -16.90
N LYS A 67 0.16 2.72 -17.73
CA LYS A 67 0.31 3.51 -18.96
C LYS A 67 -0.60 3.00 -20.07
N ASN A 68 -0.72 1.68 -20.20
CA ASN A 68 -1.62 1.04 -21.16
C ASN A 68 -2.48 -0.01 -20.46
N PRO A 69 -3.79 0.22 -20.29
CA PRO A 69 -4.69 -0.71 -19.60
C PRO A 69 -4.99 -2.00 -20.39
N GLU A 70 -4.78 -2.02 -21.71
CA GLU A 70 -5.02 -3.20 -22.53
C GLU A 70 -3.89 -4.21 -22.43
N THR A 71 -2.64 -3.73 -22.35
CA THR A 71 -1.44 -4.56 -22.23
C THR A 71 -0.96 -4.73 -20.79
N GLY A 72 -1.44 -3.89 -19.88
CA GLY A 72 -0.92 -3.79 -18.51
C GLY A 72 0.44 -3.09 -18.42
N GLU A 73 0.86 -2.37 -19.47
CA GLU A 73 2.12 -1.62 -19.46
C GLU A 73 2.12 -0.60 -18.32
N ILE A 74 3.19 -0.59 -17.53
CA ILE A 74 3.38 0.31 -16.39
C ILE A 74 4.29 1.47 -16.81
N ASP A 75 3.91 2.69 -16.42
CA ASP A 75 4.78 3.86 -16.55
C ASP A 75 5.92 3.77 -15.52
N PRO A 76 7.19 3.66 -15.96
CA PRO A 76 8.32 3.52 -15.05
C PRO A 76 8.54 4.75 -14.16
N THR A 77 8.14 5.94 -14.60
CA THR A 77 8.24 7.18 -13.80
C THR A 77 7.25 7.16 -12.65
N TRP A 78 6.03 6.71 -12.89
CA TRP A 78 5.02 6.58 -11.85
C TRP A 78 5.36 5.46 -10.87
N LEU A 79 5.90 4.34 -11.37
CA LEU A 79 6.39 3.25 -10.53
C LEU A 79 7.54 3.71 -9.62
N ASP A 80 8.49 4.50 -10.13
CA ASP A 80 9.58 5.08 -9.33
C ASP A 80 9.04 6.03 -8.25
N ARG A 81 8.05 6.88 -8.55
CA ARG A 81 7.39 7.73 -7.54
C ARG A 81 6.70 6.90 -6.45
N PHE A 82 6.01 5.84 -6.85
CA PHE A 82 5.32 4.95 -5.92
C PHE A 82 6.30 4.25 -4.97
N HIS A 83 7.38 3.68 -5.51
CA HIS A 83 8.44 3.11 -4.69
C HIS A 83 9.12 4.14 -3.79
N TYR A 84 9.33 5.36 -4.27
CA TYR A 84 9.90 6.45 -3.47
C TYR A 84 8.99 6.81 -2.30
N LEU A 85 7.68 6.88 -2.50
CA LEU A 85 6.70 7.09 -1.44
C LEU A 85 6.79 6.00 -0.36
N ILE A 86 6.75 4.73 -0.76
CA ILE A 86 6.84 3.59 0.18
C ILE A 86 8.15 3.66 0.96
N TYR A 87 9.27 3.92 0.26
CA TYR A 87 10.58 4.05 0.87
C TYR A 87 10.61 5.17 1.92
N LYS A 88 10.17 6.38 1.57
CA LYS A 88 10.20 7.54 2.46
C LYS A 88 9.33 7.34 3.70
N LEU A 89 8.12 6.82 3.54
CA LEU A 89 7.23 6.48 4.65
C LEU A 89 7.82 5.38 5.53
N GLY A 90 8.35 4.32 4.91
CA GLY A 90 8.98 3.21 5.59
C GLY A 90 10.15 3.65 6.46
N GLN A 91 11.05 4.50 5.95
CA GLN A 91 12.18 5.03 6.72
C GLN A 91 11.75 5.77 8.01
N ASN A 92 10.53 6.31 8.02
CA ASN A 92 10.01 7.11 9.12
C ASN A 92 8.95 6.37 9.96
N GLY A 93 8.92 5.04 9.90
CA GLY A 93 8.05 4.25 10.77
C GLY A 93 6.59 4.19 10.34
N VAL A 94 6.27 4.68 9.14
CA VAL A 94 4.91 4.65 8.59
C VAL A 94 4.74 3.40 7.74
N TYR A 95 3.84 2.52 8.16
CA TYR A 95 3.45 1.32 7.44
C TYR A 95 2.63 1.69 6.20
N PHE A 96 2.67 0.87 5.15
CA PHE A 96 2.04 1.15 3.87
C PHE A 96 1.07 0.02 3.54
N MET A 97 -0.21 0.36 3.45
CA MET A 97 -1.28 -0.57 3.15
C MET A 97 -1.80 -0.31 1.75
N MET A 98 -1.60 -1.25 0.84
CA MET A 98 -2.23 -1.17 -0.48
C MET A 98 -3.64 -1.72 -0.42
N SER A 99 -4.59 -0.93 -0.88
CA SER A 99 -5.96 -1.41 -1.06
C SER A 99 -6.37 -1.21 -2.51
N HIS A 100 -6.93 -2.26 -3.08
CA HIS A 100 -7.51 -2.21 -4.42
C HIS A 100 -8.98 -1.86 -4.26
N THR A 101 -9.40 -0.81 -4.95
CA THR A 101 -10.81 -0.69 -5.31
C THR A 101 -10.91 -1.08 -6.77
N TYR A 102 -11.88 -1.93 -7.10
CA TYR A 102 -12.21 -2.34 -8.47
C TYR A 102 -12.66 -1.17 -9.38
N GLN A 103 -12.41 0.08 -8.98
CA GLN A 103 -12.95 1.29 -9.60
C GLN A 103 -12.42 1.56 -11.01
N TYR A 104 -11.35 0.89 -11.45
CA TYR A 104 -10.69 1.19 -12.73
C TYR A 104 -10.56 0.00 -13.70
N LEU A 105 -11.09 -1.17 -13.34
CA LEU A 105 -11.25 -2.26 -14.31
C LEU A 105 -12.56 -1.99 -15.06
N GLY A 106 -12.46 -1.30 -16.20
CA GLY A 106 -13.59 -0.88 -17.02
C GLY A 106 -14.56 -2.00 -17.39
N GLU A 107 -15.73 -1.59 -17.87
CA GLU A 107 -16.96 -2.38 -18.12
C GLU A 107 -16.82 -3.75 -18.83
N LYS A 108 -15.66 -4.09 -19.40
CA LYS A 108 -15.41 -5.38 -20.07
C LYS A 108 -15.41 -6.60 -19.13
N THR A 109 -15.28 -6.43 -17.82
CA THR A 109 -15.40 -7.53 -16.84
C THR A 109 -16.79 -7.66 -16.21
N GLY A 110 -17.76 -6.82 -16.61
CA GLY A 110 -19.08 -6.78 -15.97
C GLY A 110 -19.06 -6.25 -14.52
N ALA A 111 -17.89 -5.90 -13.98
CA ALA A 111 -17.75 -5.28 -12.68
C ALA A 111 -17.96 -3.77 -12.79
N ARG A 112 -19.21 -3.33 -12.99
CA ARG A 112 -19.56 -1.94 -12.69
C ARG A 112 -19.22 -1.67 -11.24
N GLY A 113 -18.25 -0.77 -11.02
CA GLY A 113 -17.89 -0.13 -9.76
C GLY A 113 -18.39 -0.86 -8.52
N GLY A 114 -17.64 -1.86 -8.06
CA GLY A 114 -17.98 -2.64 -6.90
C GLY A 114 -17.95 -1.80 -5.61
N MET A 115 -19.02 -1.03 -5.35
CA MET A 115 -19.57 -1.05 -4.01
C MET A 115 -20.14 -2.45 -3.83
N TYR A 116 -19.38 -3.30 -3.12
CA TYR A 116 -19.95 -4.52 -2.58
C TYR A 116 -21.18 -4.11 -1.75
N ASP A 117 -22.34 -4.67 -2.10
CA ASP A 117 -23.54 -4.57 -1.28
C ASP A 117 -23.29 -5.37 0.00
N TYR A 118 -22.90 -4.67 1.07
CA TYR A 118 -22.60 -5.25 2.39
C TYR A 118 -23.78 -6.04 2.99
N SER A 119 -24.98 -5.93 2.42
CA SER A 119 -26.16 -6.67 2.87
C SER A 119 -26.29 -8.08 2.25
N LYS A 120 -25.49 -8.43 1.24
CA LYS A 120 -25.71 -9.64 0.41
C LYS A 120 -24.78 -10.83 0.62
N GLY A 121 -23.98 -10.82 1.69
CA GLY A 121 -23.41 -12.05 2.23
C GLY A 121 -22.12 -12.53 1.56
N LYS A 122 -21.20 -12.98 2.43
CA LYS A 122 -19.87 -13.55 2.22
C LYS A 122 -18.95 -12.80 1.24
N LEU A 123 -17.98 -12.10 1.84
CA LEU A 123 -16.72 -11.77 1.19
C LEU A 123 -16.14 -13.06 0.57
N PRO A 124 -15.70 -13.06 -0.69
CA PRO A 124 -14.80 -14.11 -1.16
C PRO A 124 -13.56 -14.12 -0.24
N ASP A 125 -13.01 -15.31 0.04
CA ASP A 125 -11.91 -15.59 0.98
C ASP A 125 -10.55 -14.94 0.61
N THR A 126 -10.55 -13.72 0.10
CA THR A 126 -9.39 -12.98 -0.37
C THR A 126 -9.21 -11.70 0.45
N ASP A 127 -9.01 -11.87 1.75
CA ASP A 127 -8.46 -10.84 2.63
C ASP A 127 -6.96 -10.70 2.37
N TYR A 128 -6.56 -10.24 1.18
CA TYR A 128 -5.18 -9.81 0.97
C TYR A 128 -5.04 -8.38 1.46
N LEU A 129 -4.74 -8.24 2.75
CA LEU A 129 -3.98 -7.11 3.24
C LEU A 129 -2.54 -7.23 2.69
N LEU A 130 -2.32 -6.82 1.44
CA LEU A 130 -0.98 -6.76 0.86
C LEU A 130 -0.27 -5.51 1.40
N LEU A 131 0.36 -5.71 2.55
CA LEU A 131 1.34 -4.80 3.13
C LEU A 131 2.65 -4.95 2.33
N ILE A 132 2.85 -4.14 1.29
CA ILE A 132 4.14 -4.09 0.60
C ILE A 132 5.12 -3.33 1.48
N PHE A 133 6.08 -4.07 2.06
CA PHE A 133 7.27 -3.49 2.67
C PHE A 133 8.48 -3.84 1.82
N THR A 134 9.21 -2.81 1.41
CA THR A 134 10.39 -2.90 0.56
C THR A 134 11.49 -3.69 1.26
N ASP A 135 11.50 -5.00 1.08
CA ASP A 135 12.68 -5.83 1.28
C ASP A 135 13.65 -5.54 0.11
N PRO A 136 14.92 -5.16 0.37
CA PRO A 136 15.95 -5.05 -0.66
C PRO A 136 16.08 -6.29 -1.56
N LYS A 137 15.68 -7.48 -1.08
CA LYS A 137 15.69 -8.74 -1.83
C LYS A 137 14.56 -8.86 -2.85
N VAL A 138 13.46 -8.12 -2.68
CA VAL A 138 12.32 -8.11 -3.64
C VAL A 138 12.67 -7.35 -4.92
N ARG A 139 13.65 -6.41 -4.88
CA ARG A 139 14.23 -5.79 -6.09
C ARG A 139 14.81 -6.81 -7.08
N THR A 140 15.21 -7.99 -6.60
CA THR A 140 15.85 -9.02 -7.42
C THR A 140 14.85 -9.84 -8.24
N VAL A 141 13.56 -9.84 -7.87
CA VAL A 141 12.53 -10.62 -8.58
C VAL A 141 12.09 -9.92 -9.87
N GLN A 142 12.23 -8.59 -9.97
CA GLN A 142 11.89 -7.83 -11.18
C GLN A 142 12.89 -7.99 -12.34
N LYS A 143 14.04 -8.66 -12.16
CA LYS A 143 15.01 -8.90 -13.26
C LYS A 143 14.65 -10.07 -14.18
N LYS A 144 13.53 -10.76 -13.95
CA LYS A 144 13.18 -12.01 -14.66
C LYS A 144 11.91 -11.96 -15.51
N PHE A 145 11.46 -10.77 -15.89
CA PHE A 145 10.43 -10.61 -16.92
C PHE A 145 10.95 -9.69 -18.03
#